data_AF-A0A2S1ESU0-F1
#
_entry.id   AF-A0A2S1ESU0-F1
#
_cell.length_a   1.000
_cell.length_b   1.000
_cell.length_c   1.000
_cell.angle_alpha   90.00
_cell.angle_beta   90.00
_cell.angle_gamma   90.00
#
_symmetry.space_group_name_H-M   'P 1'
#
loop_
_entity.id
_entity.type
_entity.pdbx_description
1 polymer ?
#
loop_
_entity_poly.entity_id
_entity_poly.type
_entity_poly.pdbx_seq_one_letter_code
_entity_poly.pdbx_strand_id
1 'polypeptide(L)'
;MATTGLSYSELSEDAKEVALNSFINFYVDQYRRGSLEILSSQVSNELMATINQILRDNDFRGHQELVNVSTRLSKPAYQKILTALLNVKFQEDGEPVIDWMKAWEQKEERLPEED
;
A
#
# COMPACT_ATOMS: atom_id res chain seq x y z
N MET A 1 10.57 19.87 -14.15
CA MET A 1 10.36 18.64 -14.94
C MET A 1 9.05 18.04 -14.48
N ALA A 2 8.12 17.77 -15.39
CA ALA A 2 6.82 17.23 -15.02
C ALA A 2 7.04 15.87 -14.35
N THR A 3 6.50 15.69 -13.15
CA THR A 3 6.50 14.42 -12.44
C THR A 3 5.50 13.48 -13.16
N THR A 4 5.87 13.04 -14.36
CA THR A 4 5.04 12.19 -15.23
C THR A 4 5.15 10.75 -14.76
N GLY A 5 4.43 10.42 -13.70
CA GLY A 5 4.28 9.03 -13.28
C GLY A 5 2.96 8.44 -13.80
N LEU A 6 2.98 7.13 -14.01
CA LEU A 6 1.86 6.32 -14.47
C LEU A 6 0.97 5.91 -13.29
N SER A 7 -0.32 5.71 -13.53
CA SER A 7 -1.21 5.09 -12.55
C SER A 7 -1.00 3.57 -12.57
N TYR A 8 -1.35 2.86 -11.49
CA TYR A 8 -1.13 1.42 -11.39
C TYR A 8 -1.71 0.64 -12.58
N SER A 9 -2.89 1.04 -13.08
CA SER A 9 -3.54 0.41 -14.24
C SER A 9 -2.76 0.56 -15.55
N GLU A 10 -1.97 1.62 -15.68
CA GLU A 10 -1.20 1.99 -16.88
C GLU A 10 0.17 1.30 -16.95
N LEU A 11 0.60 0.68 -15.85
CA LEU A 11 1.85 -0.07 -15.79
C LEU A 11 1.78 -1.40 -16.57
N SER A 12 2.93 -1.81 -17.09
CA SER A 12 3.19 -3.17 -17.60
C SER A 12 2.99 -4.23 -16.51
N GLU A 13 2.79 -5.49 -16.89
CA GLU A 13 2.56 -6.58 -15.91
C GLU A 13 3.73 -6.73 -14.93
N ASP A 14 4.98 -6.70 -15.40
CA ASP A 14 6.17 -6.75 -14.55
C ASP A 14 6.22 -5.57 -13.55
N ALA A 15 5.99 -4.35 -14.05
CA ALA A 15 5.96 -3.14 -13.24
C ALA A 15 4.81 -3.15 -12.21
N LYS A 16 3.65 -3.73 -12.57
CA LYS A 16 2.56 -3.95 -11.62
C LYS A 16 2.96 -4.89 -10.50
N GLU A 17 3.80 -5.89 -10.76
CA GLU A 17 4.31 -6.78 -9.71
C GLU A 17 5.34 -6.08 -8.83
N VAL A 18 6.21 -5.25 -9.38
CA VAL A 18 7.16 -4.42 -8.60
C VAL A 18 6.40 -3.46 -7.67
N ALA A 19 5.45 -2.70 -8.23
CA ALA A 19 4.61 -1.77 -7.47
C ALA A 19 3.84 -2.48 -6.36
N LEU A 20 3.30 -3.67 -6.67
CA LEU A 20 2.55 -4.49 -5.74
C LEU A 20 3.43 -4.99 -4.59
N ASN A 21 4.59 -5.57 -4.88
CA ASN A 21 5.50 -6.07 -3.86
C ASN A 21 6.01 -4.94 -2.95
N SER A 22 6.35 -3.79 -3.54
CA SER A 22 6.75 -2.59 -2.81
C SER A 22 5.64 -2.11 -1.86
N PHE A 23 4.41 -2.01 -2.36
CA PHE A 23 3.26 -1.60 -1.56
C PHE A 23 2.92 -2.58 -0.43
N ILE A 24 2.97 -3.89 -0.68
CA ILE A 24 2.66 -4.89 0.34
C ILE A 24 3.67 -4.80 1.48
N ASN A 25 4.96 -4.67 1.15
CA ASN A 25 6.00 -4.53 2.17
C ASN A 25 5.78 -3.29 3.03
N PHE A 26 5.43 -2.15 2.41
CA PHE A 26 5.03 -0.93 3.11
C PHE A 26 3.81 -1.14 4.00
N TYR A 27 2.73 -1.74 3.47
CA TYR A 27 1.49 -1.97 4.20
C TYR A 27 1.72 -2.82 5.46
N VAL A 28 2.50 -3.89 5.36
CA VAL A 28 2.83 -4.75 6.50
C VAL A 28 3.67 -4.00 7.54
N ASP A 29 4.63 -3.18 7.12
CA ASP A 29 5.40 -2.34 8.04
C ASP A 29 4.48 -1.36 8.80
N GLN A 30 3.56 -0.69 8.10
CA GLN A 30 2.58 0.21 8.73
C GLN A 30 1.59 -0.52 9.65
N TYR A 31 1.15 -1.72 9.27
CA TYR A 31 0.32 -2.59 10.13
C TYR A 31 1.03 -2.87 11.46
N ARG A 32 2.32 -3.25 11.42
CA ARG A 32 3.10 -3.53 12.63
C ARG A 32 3.34 -2.31 13.51
N ARG A 33 3.37 -1.12 12.91
CA ARG A 33 3.50 0.17 13.63
C ARG A 33 2.18 0.70 14.18
N GLY A 34 1.04 0.12 13.78
CA GLY A 34 -0.28 0.65 14.11
C GLY A 34 -0.67 1.91 13.33
N SER A 35 0.05 2.24 12.26
CA SER A 35 -0.11 3.49 11.49
C SER A 35 -1.05 3.37 10.28
N LEU A 36 -1.95 2.38 10.30
CA LEU A 36 -2.90 2.14 9.19
C LEU A 36 -4.11 3.09 9.18
N GLU A 37 -4.30 3.90 10.20
CA GLU A 37 -5.43 4.85 10.27
C GLU A 37 -5.47 5.80 9.07
N ILE A 38 -4.29 6.22 8.60
CA ILE A 38 -4.16 7.07 7.41
C ILE A 38 -4.64 6.34 6.13
N LEU A 39 -4.47 5.01 6.06
CA LEU A 39 -4.95 4.20 4.93
C LEU A 39 -6.48 4.07 4.92
N SER A 40 -7.14 4.00 6.07
CA SER A 40 -8.60 3.74 6.11
C SER A 40 -9.44 4.87 5.51
N SER A 41 -8.88 6.07 5.39
CA SER A 41 -9.52 7.21 4.72
C SER A 41 -9.49 7.12 3.19
N GLN A 42 -8.56 6.35 2.62
CA GLN A 42 -8.27 6.35 1.18
C GLN A 42 -8.64 5.06 0.45
N VAL A 43 -8.77 3.97 1.19
CA VAL A 43 -9.09 2.67 0.63
C VAL A 43 -10.25 2.02 1.37
N SER A 44 -10.94 1.14 0.65
CA SER A 44 -12.11 0.45 1.18
C SER A 44 -11.77 -0.28 2.46
N ASN A 45 -12.48 0.08 3.53
CA ASN A 45 -12.29 -0.51 4.86
C ASN A 45 -12.49 -2.04 4.82
N GLU A 46 -13.34 -2.57 3.93
CA GLU A 46 -13.52 -4.01 3.71
C GLU A 46 -12.25 -4.72 3.18
N LEU A 47 -11.56 -4.10 2.21
CA LEU A 47 -10.31 -4.66 1.65
C LEU A 47 -9.22 -4.66 2.71
N MET A 48 -9.09 -3.56 3.44
CA MET A 48 -8.15 -3.44 4.55
C MET A 48 -8.48 -4.41 5.67
N ALA A 49 -9.74 -4.56 6.07
CA ALA A 49 -10.16 -5.52 7.09
C ALA A 49 -9.78 -6.95 6.70
N THR A 50 -9.98 -7.32 5.43
CA THR A 50 -9.58 -8.63 4.90
C THR A 50 -8.07 -8.86 5.02
N ILE A 51 -7.26 -7.87 4.62
CA ILE A 51 -5.80 -7.94 4.73
C ILE A 51 -5.38 -7.99 6.20
N ASN A 52 -5.89 -7.09 7.03
CA ASN A 52 -5.56 -6.98 8.44
C ASN A 52 -5.91 -8.25 9.21
N GLN A 53 -7.01 -8.93 8.85
CA GLN A 53 -7.36 -10.21 9.46
C GLN A 53 -6.31 -11.28 9.14
N ILE A 54 -5.80 -11.35 7.91
CA ILE A 54 -4.75 -12.29 7.52
C ILE A 54 -3.43 -11.95 8.25
N LEU A 55 -3.09 -10.67 8.34
CA LEU A 55 -1.90 -10.22 9.07
C LEU A 55 -2.00 -10.58 10.55
N ARG A 56 -3.17 -10.35 11.16
CA ARG A 56 -3.45 -10.69 12.56
C ARG A 56 -3.36 -12.19 12.82
N ASP A 57 -3.92 -13.02 11.94
CA ASP A 57 -3.89 -14.48 12.04
C ASP A 57 -2.46 -15.03 11.96
N ASN A 58 -1.55 -14.28 11.31
CA ASN A 58 -0.17 -14.68 11.08
C ASN A 58 0.86 -13.79 11.81
N ASP A 59 0.45 -12.98 12.77
CA ASP A 59 1.29 -11.97 13.46
C ASP A 59 2.50 -12.60 14.20
N PHE A 60 2.39 -13.88 14.57
CA PHE A 60 3.46 -14.66 15.16
C PHE A 60 4.67 -14.88 14.22
N ARG A 61 4.53 -14.59 12.93
CA ARG A 61 5.58 -14.77 11.92
C ARG A 61 6.52 -13.56 11.84
N GLY A 62 7.71 -13.82 11.31
CA GLY A 62 8.64 -12.74 10.94
C GLY A 62 8.05 -11.83 9.84
N HIS A 63 8.52 -10.58 9.76
CA HIS A 63 8.03 -9.59 8.79
C HIS A 63 7.99 -10.10 7.35
N GLN A 64 9.09 -10.70 6.87
CA GLN A 64 9.18 -11.23 5.51
C GLN A 64 8.22 -12.40 5.26
N GLU A 65 8.01 -13.27 6.26
CA GLU A 65 7.02 -14.34 6.15
C GLU A 65 5.60 -13.78 6.12
N LEU A 66 5.32 -12.75 6.92
CA LEU A 66 4.03 -12.09 6.97
C LEU A 66 3.70 -11.40 5.65
N VAL A 67 4.70 -10.71 5.05
CA VAL A 67 4.61 -10.19 3.69
C VAL A 67 4.25 -11.30 2.72
N ASN A 68 5.01 -12.40 2.68
CA ASN A 68 4.77 -13.51 1.76
C ASN A 68 3.39 -14.16 1.92
N VAL A 69 2.95 -14.40 3.15
CA VAL A 69 1.62 -14.98 3.44
C VAL A 69 0.52 -14.01 3.01
N SER A 70 0.65 -12.72 3.36
CA SER A 70 -0.33 -11.71 2.97
C SER A 70 -0.38 -11.52 1.46
N THR A 71 0.75 -11.54 0.76
CA THR A 71 0.81 -11.47 -0.70
C THR A 71 0.06 -12.64 -1.31
N ARG A 72 0.30 -13.87 -0.82
CA ARG A 72 -0.34 -15.07 -1.37
C ARG A 72 -1.85 -15.11 -1.15
N LEU A 73 -2.31 -14.67 0.03
CA LEU A 73 -3.73 -14.76 0.41
C LEU A 73 -4.55 -13.52 0.02
N SER A 74 -3.91 -12.35 -0.09
CA SER A 74 -4.56 -11.06 -0.32
C SER A 74 -4.10 -10.34 -1.58
N LYS A 75 -3.33 -10.97 -2.48
CA LYS A 75 -2.91 -10.38 -3.78
C LYS A 75 -4.02 -9.56 -4.46
N PRO A 76 -5.25 -10.11 -4.68
CA PRO A 76 -6.30 -9.35 -5.37
C PRO A 76 -6.82 -8.15 -4.57
N ALA A 77 -6.78 -8.19 -3.24
CA ALA A 77 -7.18 -7.06 -2.41
C ALA A 77 -6.17 -5.91 -2.52
N TYR A 78 -4.87 -6.21 -2.48
CA TYR A 78 -3.81 -5.23 -2.68
C TYR A 78 -3.84 -4.60 -4.08
N GLN A 79 -4.11 -5.39 -5.13
CA GLN A 79 -4.26 -4.86 -6.49
C GLN A 79 -5.45 -3.90 -6.61
N LYS A 80 -6.59 -4.23 -5.98
CA LYS A 80 -7.75 -3.33 -5.92
C LYS A 80 -7.42 -2.03 -5.19
N ILE A 81 -6.70 -2.11 -4.07
CA ILE A 81 -6.21 -0.94 -3.33
C ILE A 81 -5.35 -0.06 -4.24
N LEU A 82 -4.31 -0.61 -4.87
CA LEU A 82 -3.42 0.14 -5.75
C LEU A 82 -4.14 0.76 -6.95
N THR A 83 -5.14 0.07 -7.49
CA THR A 83 -5.98 0.58 -8.58
C THR A 83 -6.84 1.76 -8.11
N ALA A 84 -7.29 1.76 -6.85
CA ALA A 84 -8.09 2.84 -6.27
C ALA A 84 -7.24 4.06 -5.85
N LEU A 85 -5.94 3.88 -5.61
CA LEU A 85 -5.01 4.92 -5.20
C LEU A 85 -4.59 5.82 -6.38
N LEU A 86 -5.51 6.64 -6.89
CA LEU A 86 -5.28 7.53 -8.04
C LEU A 86 -4.22 8.62 -7.79
N ASN A 87 -4.00 8.96 -6.52
CA ASN A 87 -3.02 9.96 -6.09
C ASN A 87 -1.58 9.43 -6.06
N VAL A 88 -1.39 8.12 -6.16
CA VAL A 88 -0.05 7.52 -6.20
C VAL A 88 0.34 7.32 -7.66
N LYS A 89 1.55 7.78 -8.00
CA LYS A 89 2.12 7.67 -9.34
C LYS A 89 3.37 6.80 -9.29
N PHE A 90 3.56 6.00 -10.34
CA PHE A 90 4.62 5.02 -10.47
C PHE A 90 5.52 5.35 -11.66
N GLN A 91 6.78 4.97 -11.57
CA GLN A 91 7.72 4.96 -12.67
C GLN A 91 7.42 3.78 -13.61
N GLU A 92 8.02 3.76 -14.80
CA GLU A 92 7.85 2.68 -15.77
C GLU A 92 8.29 1.31 -15.23
N ASP A 93 9.21 1.29 -14.27
CA ASP A 93 9.68 0.08 -13.58
C ASP A 93 8.73 -0.41 -12.48
N GLY A 94 7.72 0.39 -12.11
CA GLY A 94 6.75 0.06 -11.05
C GLY A 94 7.14 0.59 -9.67
N GLU A 95 8.31 1.19 -9.51
CA GLU A 95 8.64 1.92 -8.29
C GLU A 95 7.76 3.17 -8.14
N PRO A 96 7.31 3.51 -6.92
CA PRO A 96 6.53 4.72 -6.72
C PRO A 96 7.41 5.96 -6.96
N VAL A 97 6.86 6.99 -7.62
CA VAL A 97 7.58 8.23 -7.91
C VAL A 97 7.88 9.02 -6.63
N ILE A 98 7.00 8.92 -5.65
CA ILE A 98 7.20 9.44 -4.30
C ILE A 98 7.26 8.23 -3.37
N ASP A 99 8.30 8.18 -2.55
CA ASP A 99 8.46 7.13 -1.54
C ASP A 99 7.18 6.96 -0.71
N TRP A 100 6.79 5.71 -0.44
CA TRP A 100 5.54 5.41 0.27
C TRP A 100 5.45 6.16 1.59
N MET A 101 6.54 6.23 2.36
CA MET A 101 6.57 6.91 3.65
C MET A 101 6.35 8.42 3.46
N LYS A 102 7.03 9.04 2.49
CA LYS A 102 6.84 10.48 2.17
C LYS A 102 5.47 10.80 1.60
N ALA A 103 4.91 9.91 0.78
CA ALA A 103 3.56 10.04 0.27
C ALA A 103 2.51 9.93 1.39
N TRP A 104 2.88 9.27 2.50
CA TRP A 104 2.07 9.09 3.70
C TRP A 104 2.23 10.21 4.72
N GLU A 105 3.45 10.63 5.05
CA GLU A 105 3.75 11.72 5.99
C GLU A 105 3.08 13.04 5.55
N GLN A 106 3.14 13.36 4.25
CA GLN A 106 2.46 14.54 3.68
C GLN A 106 0.93 14.51 3.83
N LYS A 107 0.34 13.37 4.18
CA LYS A 107 -1.10 13.22 4.40
C LYS A 107 -1.48 13.28 5.87
N GLU A 108 -0.61 12.77 6.76
CA GLU A 108 -0.76 12.95 8.20
C GLU A 108 -0.82 14.44 8.56
N GLU A 109 0.08 15.25 7.98
CA GLU A 109 0.14 16.70 8.21
C GLU A 109 -1.10 17.47 7.69
N ARG A 110 -1.97 16.82 6.90
CA ARG A 110 -3.20 17.40 6.35
C ARG A 110 -4.47 16.95 7.08
N LEU A 111 -4.36 16.06 8.06
CA LEU A 111 -5.47 15.79 8.97
C LEU A 111 -5.62 17.03 9.86
N PRO A 112 -6.80 17.70 9.90
CA PRO A 112 -7.00 18.77 10.86
C PRO A 112 -6.81 18.20 12.27
N GLU A 113 -6.03 18.87 13.12
CA GLU A 113 -6.16 18.71 14.56
C GLU A 113 -7.64 18.99 14.88
N GLU A 114 -8.37 17.98 15.36
CA GLU A 114 -9.71 18.20 15.89
C GLU A 114 -9.56 19.03 17.18
N ASP A 115 -10.10 20.25 17.16
CA ASP A 115 -10.30 21.13 18.32
C ASP A 115 -11.56 20.73 19.10
#